data_AF-A0A7K7V9G9-F1
#
_entry.id   AF-A0A7K7V9G9-F1
#
_cell.length_a   1.000
_cell.length_b   1.000
_cell.length_c   1.000
_cell.angle_alpha   90.00
_cell.angle_beta   90.00
_cell.angle_gamma   90.00
#
_symmetry.space_group_name_H-M   'P 1'
#
loop_
_entity.id
_entity.type
_entity.pdbx_description
1 polymer ?
#
loop_
_entity_poly.entity_id
_entity_poly.type
_entity_poly.pdbx_seq_one_letter_code
_entity_poly.pdbx_strand_id
1 'polypeptide(L)' 'VKHVTEIPHVSTGHMIIERAHRTLKEYLGKQKSPEQQDPSTRLQQVLFTLNFLSLVGDLEHPPVVIH' A
#
# COMPACT_ATOMS: atom_id res chain seq x y z
N VAL A 1 -8.91 -21.45 -8.75
CA VAL A 1 -7.80 -20.49 -8.93
C VAL A 1 -6.69 -21.18 -9.72
N LYS A 2 -5.98 -20.48 -10.61
CA LYS A 2 -4.70 -20.96 -11.16
C LYS A 2 -3.58 -20.31 -10.34
N HIS A 3 -2.65 -21.11 -9.84
CA HIS A 3 -1.47 -20.61 -9.14
C HIS A 3 -0.30 -20.60 -10.11
N VAL A 4 0.34 -19.44 -10.26
CA VAL A 4 1.57 -19.26 -11.03
C VAL A 4 2.60 -18.70 -10.06
N THR A 5 3.73 -19.38 -9.94
CA THR A 5 4.90 -18.89 -9.19
C THR A 5 5.88 -18.35 -10.23
N GLU A 6 6.30 -17.09 -10.10
CA GLU A 6 7.34 -16.55 -10.97
C GLU A 6 8.70 -17.21 -10.71
N ILE A 7 9.65 -16.98 -11.63
CA ILE A 7 11.00 -17.53 -11.53
C ILE A 7 11.67 -16.99 -10.24
N PRO A 8 12.20 -17.85 -9.36
CA PRO A 8 12.89 -17.42 -8.14
C PRO A 8 13.97 -16.37 -8.42
N HIS A 9 14.03 -15.35 -7.55
CA HIS A 9 14.98 -14.24 -7.60
C HIS A 9 14.83 -13.25 -8.78
N VAL A 10 13.89 -13.45 -9.72
CA VAL A 10 13.58 -12.44 -10.76
C VAL A 10 12.63 -11.39 -10.18
N SER A 11 13.18 -10.23 -9.80
CA SER A 11 12.41 -9.13 -9.17
C SER A 11 11.49 -8.36 -10.12
N THR A 12 11.65 -8.55 -11.44
CA THR A 12 10.96 -7.73 -12.47
C THR A 12 9.46 -7.95 -12.55
N GLY A 13 8.96 -9.20 -12.42
CA GLY A 13 7.53 -9.49 -12.57
C GLY A 13 6.70 -8.96 -11.40
N HIS A 14 7.18 -9.15 -10.17
CA HIS A 14 6.58 -8.58 -8.95
C HIS A 14 6.83 -7.06 -8.74
N MET A 15 7.38 -6.31 -9.71
CA MET A 15 7.78 -4.90 -9.54
C MET A 15 6.64 -3.97 -9.06
N ILE A 16 5.38 -4.24 -9.45
CA ILE A 16 4.20 -3.49 -8.98
C ILE A 16 3.98 -3.70 -7.47
N ILE A 17 4.14 -4.94 -6.99
CA ILE A 17 4.00 -5.31 -5.57
C ILE A 17 5.11 -4.64 -4.76
N GLU A 18 6.36 -4.68 -5.24
CA GLU A 18 7.49 -4.05 -4.55
C GLU A 18 7.39 -2.51 -4.51
N ARG A 19 6.78 -1.88 -5.53
CA ARG A 19 6.43 -0.46 -5.48
C ARG A 19 5.37 -0.20 -4.41
N ALA A 20 4.30 -0.99 -4.34
CA ALA A 20 3.25 -0.85 -3.32
C ALA A 20 3.80 -1.07 -1.90
N HIS A 21 4.63 -2.08 -1.68
CA HIS A 21 5.33 -2.32 -0.41
C HIS A 21 6.21 -1.14 0.01
N ARG A 22 6.89 -0.47 -0.93
CA ARG A 22 7.69 0.74 -0.64
C ARG A 22 6.80 1.89 -0.19
N THR A 23 5.76 2.23 -0.95
CA THR A 23 4.81 3.30 -0.61
C THR A 23 4.14 3.07 0.74
N LEU A 24 3.75 1.82 1.05
CA LEU A 24 3.19 1.44 2.36
C LEU A 24 4.17 1.71 3.52
N LYS A 25 5.43 1.31 3.38
CA LYS A 25 6.49 1.56 4.37
C LYS A 25 6.77 3.04 4.56
N GLU A 26 6.76 3.83 3.48
CA GLU A 26 6.93 5.28 3.55
C GLU A 26 5.80 5.98 4.32
N TYR A 27 4.54 5.62 4.06
CA TYR A 27 3.40 6.22 4.77
C TYR A 27 3.36 5.80 6.25
N LEU A 28 3.67 4.53 6.56
CA LEU A 28 3.86 4.07 7.94
C LEU A 28 4.96 4.86 8.67
N GLY A 29 6.05 5.21 7.99
CA GLY A 29 7.12 6.06 8.54
C GLY A 29 6.74 7.54 8.71
N LYS A 30 5.85 8.08 7.87
CA LYS A 30 5.35 9.47 7.92
C LYS A 30 4.21 9.66 8.93
N GLN A 31 3.53 8.59 9.32
CA GLN A 31 2.37 8.59 10.22
C GLN A 31 2.74 8.96 11.67
N LYS A 32 2.12 10.01 12.21
CA LYS A 32 2.19 10.38 13.63
C LYS A 32 1.25 9.51 14.48
N SER A 33 1.64 8.27 14.75
CA SER A 33 0.98 7.40 15.75
C SER A 33 1.61 7.57 17.13
N PRO A 34 0.85 7.64 18.24
CA PRO A 34 1.42 7.52 19.58
C PRO A 34 2.07 6.12 19.77
N GLU A 35 3.07 6.05 20.63
CA GLU A 35 3.95 4.87 20.79
C GLU A 35 3.21 3.59 21.19
N GLN A 36 2.06 3.73 21.86
CA GLN A 36 1.22 2.62 22.32
C GLN A 36 0.08 2.26 21.35
N GLN A 37 0.01 2.86 20.15
CA GLN A 37 -1.02 2.51 19.18
C GLN A 37 -0.81 1.08 18.63
N ASP A 38 -1.86 0.26 18.66
CA ASP A 38 -1.85 -1.08 18.08
C ASP A 38 -1.36 -1.07 16.61
N PRO A 39 -0.40 -1.93 16.23
CA PRO A 39 0.12 -2.01 14.86
C PRO A 39 -0.96 -2.26 13.80
N SER A 40 -2.04 -2.98 14.14
CA SER A 40 -3.14 -3.28 13.23
C SER A 40 -3.93 -2.02 12.88
N THR A 41 -4.32 -1.26 13.91
CA THR A 41 -4.97 0.06 13.83
C THR A 41 -4.09 1.05 13.07
N ARG A 42 -2.78 1.04 13.34
CA ARG A 42 -1.80 1.86 12.63
C ARG A 42 -1.73 1.53 11.13
N LEU A 43 -1.68 0.25 10.78
CA LEU A 43 -1.71 -0.22 9.40
C LEU A 43 -3.03 0.12 8.70
N GLN A 44 -4.18 -0.07 9.37
CA GLN A 44 -5.51 0.26 8.84
C GLN A 44 -5.63 1.74 8.48
N GLN A 45 -5.11 2.67 9.30
CA GLN A 45 -5.10 4.10 8.99
C GLN A 45 -4.28 4.45 7.73
N VAL A 46 -3.14 3.77 7.51
CA VAL A 46 -2.32 3.98 6.31
C VAL A 46 -2.97 3.35 5.08
N LEU A 47 -3.51 2.13 5.19
CA LEU A 47 -4.27 1.51 4.11
C LEU A 47 -5.52 2.33 3.76
N PHE A 48 -6.20 2.91 4.75
CA PHE A 48 -7.28 3.87 4.51
C PHE A 48 -6.75 5.08 3.75
N THR A 49 -5.67 5.71 4.21
CA THR A 49 -5.07 6.86 3.51
C THR A 49 -4.68 6.54 2.06
N LEU A 50 -4.10 5.37 1.81
CA LEU A 50 -3.64 4.99 0.47
C LEU A 50 -4.77 4.63 -0.50
N ASN A 51 -5.82 3.93 -0.03
CA ASN A 51 -6.97 3.56 -0.88
C ASN A 51 -8.07 4.65 -0.91
N PHE A 52 -8.07 5.60 0.03
CA PHE A 52 -9.20 6.51 0.28
C PHE A 52 -8.85 7.99 0.52
N LEU A 53 -7.57 8.40 0.43
CA LEU A 53 -7.18 9.83 0.55
C LEU A 53 -5.98 10.22 -0.35
N SER A 54 -5.33 9.26 -1.02
CA SER A 54 -4.04 9.47 -1.68
C SER A 54 -4.19 9.69 -3.19
N LEU A 55 -4.30 10.96 -3.60
CA LEU A 55 -4.49 11.38 -5.00
C LEU A 55 -3.22 11.25 -5.89
N VAL A 56 -2.51 10.12 -5.81
CA VAL A 56 -1.34 9.81 -6.64
C VAL A 56 -1.85 9.29 -7.99
N GLY A 57 -1.99 10.20 -8.96
CA GLY A 57 -2.79 9.99 -10.16
C GLY A 57 -2.27 8.92 -11.14
N ASP A 58 -2.99 7.80 -11.20
CA ASP A 58 -3.41 7.11 -12.43
C ASP A 58 -4.67 6.26 -12.14
N LEU A 59 -5.75 6.91 -11.70
CA LEU A 59 -6.94 7.25 -12.49
C LEU A 59 -7.98 6.12 -12.68
N GLU A 60 -7.62 4.84 -12.61
CA GLU A 60 -8.61 3.73 -12.71
C GLU A 60 -9.34 3.41 -11.38
N HIS A 61 -9.46 4.42 -10.51
CA HIS A 61 -10.19 4.45 -9.22
C HIS A 61 -9.60 3.55 -8.09
N PRO A 62 -9.85 3.85 -6.79
CA PRO A 62 -10.38 5.08 -6.19
C PRO A 62 -9.42 5.73 -5.16
N PRO A 63 -9.65 7.01 -4.82
CA PRO A 63 -9.34 7.57 -3.48
C PRO A 63 -10.60 7.89 -2.65
N VAL A 64 -11.46 6.90 -2.38
CA VAL A 64 -12.82 6.97 -1.75
C VAL A 64 -14.00 7.16 -2.73
N VAL A 65 -13.84 6.71 -3.98
CA VAL A 65 -14.38 7.35 -5.21
C VAL A 65 -13.52 8.63 -5.41
N ILE A 66 -13.62 9.63 -6.28
CA ILE A 66 -14.54 10.08 -7.34
C ILE A 66 -15.92 10.64 -6.83
N HIS A 67 -16.02 11.34 -5.69
CA HIS A 67 -15.07 11.64 -4.61
C HIS A 67 -15.81 12.12 -3.35
#